data_AF-A0A349Y1H1-F1
#
_entry.id   AF-A0A349Y1H1-F1
#
_cell.length_a   1.000
_cell.length_b   1.000
_cell.length_c   1.000
_cell.angle_alpha   90.00
_cell.angle_beta   90.00
_cell.angle_gamma   90.00
#
_symmetry.space_group_name_H-M   'P 1'
#
loop_
_entity.id
_entity.type
_entity.pdbx_description
1 polymer ?
#
loop_
_entity_poly.entity_id
_entity_poly.type
_entity_poly.pdbx_seq_one_letter_code
_entity_poly.pdbx_strand_id
1 'polypeptide(L)'
;MQQALAECEVVGVTTNAAFLRRLVMTDSFTQAKLDTALIEREQAALAPNDGDSDPALWALAAIAGVATSEAARRDARDPHSPWQAQ
;
A
#
# COMPACT_ATOMS: atom_id res chain seq x y z
N MET A 1 7.51 10.54 4.88
CA MET A 1 7.54 9.81 3.59
C MET A 1 6.98 8.40 3.70
N GLN A 2 7.43 7.59 4.67
CA GLN A 2 6.88 6.25 4.96
C GLN A 2 5.35 6.22 5.03
N GLN A 3 4.75 7.10 5.83
CA GLN A 3 3.29 7.10 6.02
C GLN A 3 2.54 7.41 4.73
N ALA A 4 2.95 8.45 4.00
CA ALA A 4 2.34 8.80 2.71
C ALA A 4 2.44 7.65 1.67
N LEU A 5 3.54 6.90 1.65
CA LEU A 5 3.68 5.72 0.79
C LEU A 5 2.85 4.53 1.28
N ALA A 6 2.55 4.44 2.58
CA ALA A 6 1.69 3.41 3.14
C ALA A 6 0.20 3.67 2.86
N GLU A 7 -0.19 4.94 2.75
CA GLU A 7 -1.54 5.40 2.41
C GLU A 7 -1.75 5.54 0.88
N CYS A 8 -0.71 5.30 0.08
CA CYS A 8 -0.80 5.39 -1.38
C CYS A 8 -1.44 4.13 -1.96
N GLU A 9 -2.69 4.26 -2.42
CA GLU A 9 -3.45 3.19 -3.07
C GLU A 9 -3.45 3.37 -4.60
N VAL A 10 -2.98 2.35 -5.32
CA VAL A 10 -2.93 2.33 -6.79
C VAL A 10 -3.41 0.96 -7.28
N VAL A 11 -4.42 0.97 -8.15
CA VAL A 11 -5.05 -0.26 -8.68
C VAL A 11 -5.09 -0.19 -10.21
N GLY A 12 -4.82 -1.32 -10.87
CA GLY A 12 -4.95 -1.46 -12.32
C GLY A 12 -3.74 -1.01 -13.15
N VAL A 13 -2.68 -0.53 -12.51
CA VAL A 13 -1.42 -0.16 -13.17
C VAL A 13 -0.22 -0.65 -12.38
N THR A 14 0.90 -0.88 -13.08
CA THR A 14 2.18 -1.15 -12.43
C THR A 14 2.70 0.12 -11.75
N THR A 15 3.11 -0.01 -10.49
CA THR A 15 3.67 1.10 -9.69
C THR A 15 4.93 0.68 -8.96
N ASN A 16 5.85 1.62 -8.74
CA ASN A 16 7.05 1.42 -7.92
C ASN A 16 6.80 1.72 -6.42
N ALA A 17 5.56 1.99 -5.99
CA ALA A 17 5.25 2.36 -4.62
C ALA A 17 5.80 1.37 -3.57
N ALA A 18 5.69 0.05 -3.83
CA ALA A 18 6.22 -0.97 -2.93
C ALA A 18 7.77 -0.95 -2.85
N PHE A 19 8.44 -0.68 -3.97
CA PHE A 19 9.90 -0.50 -4.01
C PHE A 19 10.31 0.74 -3.20
N LEU A 20 9.65 1.88 -3.43
CA LEU A 20 9.91 3.11 -2.69
C LEU A 20 9.66 2.92 -1.19
N ARG A 21 8.59 2.20 -0.82
CA ARG A 21 8.28 1.90 0.58
C ARG A 21 9.39 1.08 1.25
N ARG A 22 10.07 0.16 0.55
CA ARG A 22 11.25 -0.54 1.08
C ARG A 22 12.46 0.38 1.16
N LEU A 23 12.72 1.15 0.10
CA LEU A 23 13.87 2.06 0.00
C LEU A 23 13.93 3.05 1.17
N VAL A 24 12.81 3.67 1.53
CA VAL A 24 12.77 4.66 2.62
C VAL A 24 13.03 4.09 4.01
N MET A 25 12.95 2.77 4.17
CA MET A 25 13.23 2.07 5.43
C MET A 25 14.67 1.60 5.53
N THR A 26 15.46 1.71 4.46
CA THR A 26 16.87 1.29 4.48
C THR A 26 17.71 2.20 5.36
N ASP A 27 18.76 1.66 5.98
CA ASP A 27 19.72 2.45 6.75
C ASP A 27 20.40 3.51 5.88
N SER A 28 20.69 3.17 4.61
CA SER A 28 21.30 4.12 3.68
C SER A 28 20.41 5.34 3.45
N PHE A 29 19.08 5.17 3.35
CA PHE A 29 18.16 6.29 3.19
C PHE A 29 17.96 7.07 4.50
N THR A 30 17.74 6.37 5.61
CA THR A 30 17.48 7.01 6.93
C THR A 30 18.68 7.80 7.46
N GLN A 31 19.90 7.36 7.16
CA GLN A 31 21.15 8.01 7.57
C GLN A 31 21.76 8.92 6.49
N ALA A 32 21.03 9.17 5.40
CA ALA A 32 21.47 9.99 4.26
C ALA A 32 22.81 9.54 3.63
N LYS A 33 23.09 8.23 3.60
CA LYS A 33 24.22 7.62 2.88
C LYS A 33 23.84 7.45 1.40
N LEU A 34 23.70 8.59 0.72
CA LEU A 34 23.21 8.66 -0.65
C LEU A 34 24.36 8.77 -1.64
N ASP A 35 24.35 7.88 -2.62
CA ASP A 35 25.27 7.86 -3.75
C ASP A 35 24.60 7.17 -4.94
N THR A 36 25.25 7.17 -6.10
CA THR A 36 24.69 6.61 -7.33
C THR A 36 24.67 5.07 -7.36
N ALA A 37 25.28 4.40 -6.39
CA ALA A 37 25.30 2.94 -6.23
C ALA A 37 24.39 2.46 -5.07
N LEU A 38 23.50 3.32 -4.57
CA LEU A 38 22.60 3.03 -3.47
C LEU A 38 21.72 1.79 -3.72
N ILE A 39 21.17 1.67 -4.92
CA ILE A 39 20.22 0.61 -5.26
C ILE A 39 20.93 -0.75 -5.33
N GLU A 40 22.12 -0.78 -5.91
CA GLU A 40 22.96 -1.97 -6.02
C GLU A 40 23.40 -2.46 -4.64
N ARG A 41 23.77 -1.53 -3.75
CA ARG A 41 24.15 -1.85 -2.37
C ARG A 41 22.98 -2.41 -1.55
N GLU A 42 21.80 -1.83 -1.69
CA GLU A 42 20.59 -2.21 -0.94
C GLU A 42 19.76 -3.29 -1.64
N GLN A 43 20.27 -3.91 -2.71
CA GLN A 43 19.49 -4.80 -3.59
C GLN A 43 18.73 -5.91 -2.84
N ALA A 44 19.37 -6.53 -1.83
CA ALA A 44 18.73 -7.56 -1.01
C ALA A 44 17.56 -7.00 -0.18
N ALA A 45 17.68 -5.80 0.38
CA ALA A 45 16.61 -5.14 1.14
C ALA A 45 15.49 -4.61 0.21
N LEU A 46 15.83 -4.32 -1.05
CA LEU A 46 14.89 -3.79 -2.05
C LEU A 46 14.15 -4.87 -2.83
N ALA A 47 14.57 -6.14 -2.72
CA ALA A 47 13.90 -7.27 -3.34
C ALA A 47 12.42 -7.36 -2.88
N PRO A 48 11.49 -7.80 -3.76
CA PRO A 48 10.14 -8.13 -3.35
C PRO A 48 10.17 -9.16 -2.21
N ASN A 49 9.32 -8.97 -1.22
CA ASN A 49 9.11 -10.00 -0.22
C ASN A 49 7.93 -10.84 -0.70
N ASP A 50 8.24 -12.01 -1.25
CA ASP A 50 7.25 -12.99 -1.69
C ASP A 50 6.72 -13.73 -0.46
N GLY A 51 6.14 -12.98 0.48
CA GLY A 51 5.50 -13.57 1.64
C GLY A 51 4.27 -14.35 1.19
N ASP A 52 4.21 -15.63 1.58
CA ASP A 52 3.04 -16.46 1.34
C ASP A 52 1.79 -15.71 1.84
N SER A 53 0.87 -15.44 0.93
CA SER A 53 -0.45 -14.95 1.28
C SER A 53 -1.19 -16.07 1.99
N ASP A 54 -1.22 -16.01 3.32
CA ASP A 54 -2.07 -16.90 4.12
C ASP A 54 -3.54 -16.60 3.80
N PRO A 55 -4.30 -17.55 3.18
CA PRO A 55 -5.70 -17.34 2.86
C PRO A 55 -6.55 -17.04 4.10
N ALA A 56 -6.17 -17.55 5.27
CA ALA A 56 -6.86 -17.26 6.53
C ALA A 56 -6.70 -15.80 6.94
N LEU A 57 -5.52 -15.21 6.70
CA LEU A 57 -5.27 -13.79 6.96
C LEU A 57 -6.13 -12.91 6.05
N TRP A 58 -6.25 -13.26 4.77
CA TRP A 58 -7.13 -12.55 3.84
C TRP A 58 -8.60 -12.67 4.21
N ALA A 59 -9.06 -13.85 4.63
CA ALA A 59 -10.43 -14.04 5.10
C ALA A 59 -10.73 -13.18 6.34
N LEU A 60 -9.81 -13.16 7.32
CA LEU A 60 -9.90 -12.30 8.50
C LEU A 60 -9.94 -10.82 8.13
N ALA A 61 -9.08 -10.38 7.20
CA ALA A 61 -9.05 -9.00 6.72
C ALA A 61 -10.36 -8.60 6.03
N ALA A 62 -10.94 -9.48 5.22
CA ALA A 62 -12.23 -9.24 4.58
C ALA A 62 -13.37 -9.09 5.61
N ILE A 63 -13.41 -9.98 6.61
CA ILE A 63 -14.40 -9.89 7.71
C ILE A 63 -14.21 -8.58 8.49
N ALA A 64 -12.97 -8.22 8.83
CA ALA A 64 -12.67 -6.98 9.53
C ALA A 64 -13.11 -5.76 8.71
N GLY A 65 -12.80 -5.74 7.41
CA GLY A 65 -13.20 -4.67 6.50
C GLY A 65 -14.71 -4.45 6.45
N VAL A 66 -15.50 -5.53 6.39
CA VAL A 66 -16.97 -5.48 6.46
C VAL A 66 -17.47 -5.05 7.83
N ALA A 67 -16.81 -5.48 8.91
CA ALA A 67 -17.21 -5.12 10.27
C ALA A 67 -16.92 -3.64 10.60
N THR A 68 -15.89 -3.06 9.99
CA THR A 68 -15.47 -1.66 10.24
C THR A 68 -15.91 -0.68 9.16
N SER A 69 -16.51 -1.14 8.07
CA SER A 69 -16.98 -0.24 7.02
C SER A 69 -18.15 0.60 7.53
N GLU A 70 -18.03 1.93 7.44
CA GLU A 70 -19.19 2.79 7.59
C GLU A 70 -20.15 2.53 6.42
N ALA A 71 -21.45 2.55 6.69
CA ALA A 71 -22.44 2.50 5.63
C ALA A 71 -22.17 3.65 4.63
N ALA A 72 -22.15 3.32 3.33
CA ALA A 72 -21.96 4.31 2.29
C ALA A 72 -22.94 5.49 2.52
N ARG A 73 -22.40 6.68 2.77
CA ARG A 73 -23.22 7.88 2.94
C ARG A 73 -23.83 8.19 1.59
N ARG A 74 -25.15 8.13 1.51
CA ARG A 74 -25.87 8.60 0.31
C ARG A 74 -25.71 10.11 0.23
N ASP A 75 -25.16 10.60 -0.89
CA ASP A 75 -25.20 12.03 -1.17
C ASP A 75 -26.64 12.36 -1.60
N ALA A 76 -27.34 13.13 -0.76
CA ALA A 76 -28.70 13.57 -1.05
C ALA A 76 -28.79 14.44 -2.32
N ARG A 77 -27.66 15.00 -2.80
CA ARG A 77 -27.59 15.78 -4.04
C ARG A 77 -27.41 14.92 -5.29
N ASP A 78 -27.08 13.63 -5.13
CA ASP A 78 -26.99 12.68 -6.25
C ASP A 78 -27.69 11.34 -5.89
N PRO A 79 -29.03 11.31 -5.82
CA PRO A 79 -29.78 10.12 -5.38
C PRO A 79 -29.69 8.91 -6.33
N HIS A 80 -29.18 9.09 -7.54
CA HIS A 80 -29.09 8.07 -8.57
C HIS A 80 -27.66 7.64 -8.88
N SER A 81 -26.68 8.02 -8.05
CA SER A 81 -25.27 7.71 -8.29
C SER A 81 -25.04 6.19 -8.30
N PRO A 82 -24.41 5.63 -9.34
CA PRO A 82 -24.09 4.20 -9.38
C PRO A 82 -23.05 3.79 -8.30
N TRP A 83 -22.33 4.77 -7.76
CA TRP A 83 -21.36 4.61 -6.67
C TRP A 83 -22.00 4.49 -5.28
N GLN A 84 -23.32 4.73 -5.15
CA GLN A 84 -24.06 4.52 -3.89
C GLN A 84 -24.55 3.08 -3.70
N ALA A 85 -24.35 2.21 -4.69
CA ALA A 85 -24.79 0.81 -4.69
C ALA A 85 -23.66 -0.20 -4.47
N GLN A 86 -22.44 0.26 -4.17
CA GLN A 86 -21.28 -0.59 -3.84
C GLN A 86 -21.16 -0.83 -2.34
#